data_AF-A0A2M7NNA5-F1
#
_entry.id   AF-A0A2M7NNA5-F1
#
_cell.length_a   1.000
_cell.length_b   1.000
_cell.length_c   1.000
_cell.angle_alpha   90.00
_cell.angle_beta   90.00
_cell.angle_gamma   90.00
#
_symmetry.space_group_name_H-M   'P 1'
#
loop_
_entity.id
_entity.type
_entity.pdbx_description
1 polymer ?
#
loop_
_entity_poly.entity_id
_entity_poly.type
_entity_poly.pdbx_seq_one_letter_code
_entity_poly.pdbx_strand_id
1 'polypeptide(L)' 'MNKNFFKQAFLLVSTSTLLYFSGSYLTTMPDLKSFFDGMMVMTFFFSLFPFLIVLTIFSKKILKTLFNPKMN' A
#
# COMPACT_ATOMS: atom_id res chain seq x y z
N MET A 1 -14.36 -4.97 17.25
CA MET A 1 -13.82 -4.97 15.86
C MET A 1 -12.66 -5.96 15.80
N ASN A 2 -12.57 -6.81 14.77
CA ASN A 2 -11.61 -7.92 14.72
C ASN A 2 -10.15 -7.38 14.73
N LYS A 3 -9.30 -7.86 15.65
CA LYS A 3 -7.91 -7.36 15.86
C LYS A 3 -7.06 -7.41 14.58
N ASN A 4 -7.36 -8.38 13.70
CA ASN A 4 -6.71 -8.52 12.40
C ASN A 4 -7.14 -7.46 11.37
N PHE A 5 -8.38 -6.98 11.46
CA PHE A 5 -8.87 -5.91 10.59
C PHE A 5 -8.18 -4.58 10.90
N PHE A 6 -8.02 -4.26 12.19
CA PHE A 6 -7.33 -3.03 12.61
C PHE A 6 -5.86 -3.03 12.18
N LYS A 7 -5.15 -4.17 12.32
CA LYS A 7 -3.78 -4.31 11.82
C LYS A 7 -3.68 -4.12 10.30
N GLN A 8 -4.60 -4.73 9.54
CA GLN A 8 -4.63 -4.58 8.08
C GLN A 8 -4.93 -3.14 7.66
N ALA A 9 -5.87 -2.47 8.32
CA ALA A 9 -6.19 -1.07 8.05
C ALA A 9 -5.00 -0.15 8.38
N PHE A 10 -4.36 -0.35 9.54
CA PHE A 10 -3.16 0.39 9.92
C PHE A 10 -2.02 0.21 8.91
N LEU A 11 -1.78 -1.03 8.48
CA LEU A 11 -0.75 -1.35 7.49
C LEU A 11 -1.07 -0.74 6.12
N LEU A 12 -2.34 -0.71 5.71
CA LEU A 12 -2.77 -0.05 4.48
C LEU A 12 -2.51 1.47 4.55
N VAL A 13 -2.90 2.12 5.64
CA VAL A 13 -2.71 3.57 5.83
C VAL A 13 -1.22 3.92 5.86
N SER A 14 -0.41 3.16 6.60
CA SER A 14 1.03 3.44 6.71
C SER A 14 1.75 3.25 5.37
N THR A 15 1.50 2.14 4.68
CA THR A 15 2.12 1.85 3.37
C THR A 15 1.66 2.81 2.29
N SER A 16 0.39 3.22 2.30
CA SER A 16 -0.14 4.21 1.36
C SER A 16 0.49 5.60 1.59
N THR A 17 0.70 5.99 2.84
CA THR A 17 1.39 7.25 3.19
C THR A 17 2.83 7.23 2.70
N LEU A 18 3.58 6.15 2.99
CA LEU A 18 4.96 5.99 2.53
C LEU A 18 5.05 5.99 1.00
N LEU A 19 4.14 5.29 0.32
CA LEU A 19 4.06 5.26 -1.15
C LEU A 19 3.79 6.64 -1.75
N TYR A 20 2.90 7.44 -1.14
CA TYR A 20 2.59 8.77 -1.63
C TYR A 20 3.83 9.67 -1.59
N PHE A 21 4.51 9.74 -0.45
CA PHE A 21 5.69 10.59 -0.31
C PHE A 21 6.88 10.10 -1.14
N SER A 22 7.16 8.79 -1.08
CA SER A 22 8.27 8.22 -1.87
C SER A 22 8.01 8.29 -3.37
N GLY A 23 6.78 8.00 -3.81
CA GLY A 23 6.36 8.11 -5.20
C GLY A 23 6.39 9.56 -5.70
N SER A 24 5.88 10.51 -4.93
CA SER A 24 5.94 11.93 -5.28
C SER A 24 7.38 12.39 -5.45
N TYR A 25 8.26 12.03 -4.52
CA TYR A 25 9.68 12.34 -4.62
C TYR A 25 10.30 11.76 -5.91
N LEU A 26 10.04 10.48 -6.19
CA LEU A 26 10.54 9.79 -7.39
C LEU A 26 10.05 10.42 -8.69
N THR A 27 8.80 10.87 -8.76
CA THR A 27 8.27 11.52 -9.98
C THR A 27 8.92 12.87 -10.28
N THR A 28 9.45 13.55 -9.27
CA THR A 28 10.16 14.83 -9.43
C THR A 28 11.65 14.66 -9.75
N MET A 29 12.13 13.41 -9.76
CA MET A 29 13.55 13.10 -9.82
C MET A 29 13.91 12.50 -11.18
N PRO A 30 14.61 13.24 -12.06
CA PRO A 30 14.91 12.75 -13.41
C PRO A 30 16.00 11.67 -13.43
N ASP A 31 17.01 11.78 -12.54
CA ASP A 31 18.15 10.85 -12.49
C ASP A 31 18.52 10.55 -11.04
N LEU A 32 19.00 9.32 -10.78
CA LEU A 32 19.64 8.90 -9.53
C LEU A 32 20.97 9.62 -9.31
N LYS A 33 20.99 10.62 -8.42
CA LYS A 33 22.17 11.47 -8.18
C LYS A 33 22.80 11.22 -6.81
N SER A 34 22.08 10.60 -5.88
CA SER A 34 22.55 10.40 -4.52
C SER A 34 22.17 9.03 -3.95
N PHE A 35 22.88 8.63 -2.88
CA PHE A 35 22.52 7.46 -2.09
C PHE A 35 21.11 7.59 -1.47
N PHE A 36 20.72 8.81 -1.10
CA PHE A 36 19.39 9.09 -0.57
C PHE A 36 18.28 8.77 -1.58
N ASP A 37 18.51 9.08 -2.85
CA ASP A 37 17.58 8.73 -3.91
C ASP A 37 17.39 7.22 -4.03
N GLY A 38 18.49 6.46 -3.93
CA GLY A 38 18.45 5.00 -3.87
C GLY A 38 17.64 4.48 -2.68
N MET A 39 17.79 5.09 -1.50
CA MET A 39 16.98 4.76 -0.32
C MET A 39 15.49 5.06 -0.53
N MET A 40 15.16 6.14 -1.24
CA MET A 40 13.78 6.49 -1.57
C MET A 40 13.15 5.48 -2.54
N VAL A 41 13.89 5.03 -3.56
CA VAL A 41 13.48 3.92 -4.45
C VAL A 41 13.22 2.64 -3.64
N MET A 42 14.15 2.26 -2.77
CA MET A 42 14.00 1.07 -1.93
C MET A 42 12.77 1.17 -1.02
N THR A 43 12.56 2.33 -0.39
CA THR A 43 11.41 2.59 0.47
C THR A 43 10.09 2.50 -0.30
N PHE A 44 10.05 3.01 -1.54
CA PHE A 44 8.90 2.91 -2.42
C PHE A 44 8.54 1.45 -2.68
N PHE A 45 9.49 0.65 -3.16
CA PHE A 45 9.24 -0.77 -3.45
C PHE A 45 8.92 -1.58 -2.19
N PHE A 46 9.61 -1.30 -1.08
CA PHE A 46 9.34 -1.94 0.21
C PHE A 46 7.90 -1.68 0.69
N SER A 47 7.36 -0.49 0.41
CA SER A 47 5.98 -0.12 0.77
C SER A 47 4.96 -0.61 -0.27
N LEU A 48 5.36 -0.74 -1.54
CA LEU A 48 4.50 -1.14 -2.66
C LEU A 48 3.97 -2.57 -2.49
N PHE A 49 4.83 -3.54 -2.20
CA PHE A 49 4.41 -4.94 -2.12
C PHE A 49 3.40 -5.20 -0.99
N PRO A 50 3.63 -4.76 0.26
CA PRO A 50 2.65 -4.92 1.32
C PRO A 50 1.34 -4.18 1.03
N PHE A 51 1.41 -2.98 0.44
CA PHE A 51 0.22 -2.25 0.01
C PHE A 51 -0.62 -3.05 -0.99
N LEU A 52 0.00 -3.56 -2.07
CA LEU A 52 -0.69 -4.35 -3.09
C LEU A 52 -1.32 -5.62 -2.52
N ILE A 53 -0.64 -6.29 -1.59
CA ILE A 53 -1.16 -7.48 -0.90
C ILE A 53 -2.42 -7.12 -0.11
N VAL A 54 -2.34 -6.09 0.74
CA VAL A 54 -3.48 -5.69 1.59
C VAL A 54 -4.63 -5.17 0.72
N LEU A 55 -4.34 -4.37 -0.30
CA LEU A 55 -5.31 -3.88 -1.26
C LEU A 55 -6.03 -5.05 -1.94
N THR A 56 -5.30 -6.06 -2.42
CA THR A 56 -5.90 -7.24 -3.07
C THR A 56 -6.83 -8.00 -2.11
N ILE A 57 -6.45 -8.15 -0.84
CA ILE A 57 -7.28 -8.80 0.18
C ILE A 57 -8.57 -8.00 0.40
N PHE A 58 -8.48 -6.67 0.50
CA PHE A 58 -9.66 -5.81 0.65
C PHE A 58 -10.55 -5.84 -0.58
N SER A 59 -9.98 -5.73 -1.78
CA SER A 59 -10.71 -5.80 -3.05
C SER A 59 -11.45 -7.13 -3.18
N LYS A 60 -10.82 -8.27 -2.83
CA LYS A 60 -11.50 -9.58 -2.81
C LYS A 60 -12.67 -9.62 -1.82
N LYS A 61 -12.52 -9.04 -0.63
CA LYS A 61 -13.62 -8.95 0.34
C LYS A 61 -14.78 -8.12 -0.19
N ILE A 62 -14.48 -6.93 -0.75
CA ILE A 62 -15.49 -6.04 -1.34
C ILE A 62 -16.20 -6.73 -2.51
N LEU A 63 -15.44 -7.36 -3.41
CA LEU A 63 -15.99 -8.10 -4.55
C LEU A 63 -16.89 -9.24 -4.07
N LYS A 64 -16.48 -10.00 -3.05
CA LYS A 64 -17.31 -11.05 -2.45
C LYS A 64 -18.61 -10.49 -1.87
N THR A 65 -18.57 -9.33 -1.20
CA THR A 65 -19.76 -8.67 -0.67
C THR A 65 -20.69 -8.18 -1.77
N LEU A 66 -20.15 -7.61 -2.86
CA LEU A 66 -20.93 -7.09 -3.98
C LEU A 66 -21.57 -8.20 -4.83
N PHE A 67 -20.85 -9.29 -5.09
CA PHE A 67 -21.31 -10.38 -5.95
C PHE A 67 -22.04 -11.51 -5.20
N ASN A 68 -21.98 -11.55 -3.87
CA ASN A 68 -22.76 -12.51 -3.07
C ASN A 68 -23.39 -11.85 -1.83
N PRO A 69 -24.44 -11.03 -2.01
CA PRO A 69 -25.11 -10.31 -0.92
C PRO A 69 -25.85 -11.23 0.08
N LYS A 70 -26.00 -12.54 -0.21
CA LYS A 70 -26.58 -13.53 0.71
C LYS A 70 -25.47 -14.35 1.39
N MET A 71 -24.93 -13.83 2.48
CA MET A 71 -24.37 -14.59 3.62
C MET A 71 -24.11 -13.61 4.78
N ASN A 72 -25.15 -12.86 5.16
CA ASN A 72 -25.50 -12.53 6.53
C ASN A 72 -26.95 -12.06 6.53
#